data_AF-A0AAW0WHS1-F1
#
_entry.id   AF-A0AAW0WHS1-F1
#
_cell.length_a   1.000
_cell.length_b   1.000
_cell.length_c   1.000
_cell.angle_alpha   90.00
_cell.angle_beta   90.00
_cell.angle_gamma   90.00
#
_symmetry.space_group_name_H-M   'P 1'
#
loop_
_entity.id
_entity.type
_entity.pdbx_description
1 polymer ?
#
loop_
_entity_poly.entity_id
_entity_poly.type
_entity_poly.pdbx_seq_one_letter_code
_entity_poly.pdbx_strand_id
1 'polypeptide(L)'
;MLINHIFETVTSKVSHKVAFKSLRINLGHIGSRRINLGHIGSCRINLGHIGSRRINLDHIGSRRINLGHIGSGRINLGHMGSRRINLGHIGSCRITLGHIESRRINLGHIGSGRINLGHIGSRRINLGHIGSRRINLGHIGSGRINLGHIGSCRINLGHIWSRRINLGHIGSCRITLGHIGSRRINLGHIGSRRINLGHIGLCRIKLGHIGSRQIILKSRRIIFGLHL
;
A
#
# COMPACT_ATOMS: atom_id res chain seq x y z
N MET A 1 -31.17 -14.54 19.05
CA MET A 1 -30.47 -14.49 17.75
C MET A 1 -30.91 -13.24 17.03
N LEU A 2 -30.14 -12.14 17.08
CA LEU A 2 -30.52 -10.87 16.45
C LEU A 2 -29.53 -10.54 15.31
N ILE A 3 -30.07 -10.59 14.10
CA ILE A 3 -29.45 -10.17 12.85
C ILE A 3 -29.42 -8.63 12.85
N ASN A 4 -28.30 -8.03 13.27
CA ASN A 4 -28.09 -6.59 13.10
C ASN A 4 -27.62 -6.32 11.65
N HIS A 5 -28.55 -6.37 10.71
CA HIS A 5 -28.38 -5.81 9.37
C HIS A 5 -28.90 -4.36 9.40
N ILE A 6 -28.03 -3.39 9.70
CA ILE A 6 -28.38 -1.98 9.49
C ILE A 6 -28.08 -1.67 8.02
N PHE A 7 -29.10 -1.75 7.18
CA PHE A 7 -29.12 -1.13 5.86
C PHE A 7 -29.56 0.33 6.03
N GLU A 8 -28.63 1.21 6.40
CA GLU A 8 -28.85 2.64 6.21
C GLU A 8 -28.16 3.05 4.92
N THR A 9 -28.98 3.32 3.91
CA THR A 9 -28.63 4.15 2.76
C THR A 9 -28.16 5.50 3.26
N VAL A 10 -26.85 5.68 3.44
CA VAL A 10 -26.25 7.00 3.65
C VAL A 10 -26.31 7.75 2.32
N THR A 11 -27.49 8.27 1.99
CA THR A 11 -27.67 9.30 0.98
C THR A 11 -27.03 10.58 1.50
N SER A 12 -26.25 11.21 0.62
CA SER A 12 -25.54 12.48 0.76
C SER A 12 -25.99 13.46 1.85
N LYS A 13 -24.98 13.98 2.58
CA LYS A 13 -25.01 15.10 3.56
C LYS A 13 -25.45 14.75 4.98
N VAL A 14 -24.53 14.14 5.74
CA VAL A 14 -24.43 14.42 7.17
C VAL A 14 -22.95 14.69 7.49
N SER A 15 -22.61 15.96 7.64
CA SER A 15 -21.33 16.43 8.18
C SER A 15 -21.52 16.70 9.66
N HIS A 16 -21.70 15.66 10.46
CA HIS A 16 -21.54 15.75 11.91
C HIS A 16 -20.39 14.83 12.31
N LYS A 17 -19.49 15.33 13.17
CA LYS A 17 -18.43 14.56 13.83
C LYS A 17 -19.07 13.54 14.79
N VAL A 18 -19.71 12.51 14.24
CA VAL A 18 -20.27 11.41 15.01
C VAL A 18 -19.17 10.37 15.18
N ALA A 19 -18.69 10.19 16.42
CA ALA A 19 -17.81 9.10 16.75
C ALA A 19 -18.61 7.79 16.70
N PHE A 20 -18.52 7.04 15.60
CA PHE A 20 -19.23 5.78 15.45
C PHE A 20 -18.47 4.67 16.19
N LYS A 21 -19.07 4.18 17.29
CA LYS A 21 -18.59 3.00 18.01
C LYS A 21 -19.53 1.84 17.71
N SER A 22 -19.18 1.02 16.72
CA SER A 22 -19.95 -0.17 16.35
C SER A 22 -19.06 -1.40 16.31
N LEU A 23 -19.61 -2.57 16.64
CA LEU A 23 -18.84 -3.82 16.57
C LEU A 23 -18.39 -4.09 15.11
N ARG A 24 -19.24 -3.78 14.12
CA ARG A 24 -18.93 -3.98 12.69
C ARG A 24 -19.58 -2.88 11.84
N ILE A 25 -18.89 -2.48 10.77
CA ILE A 25 -19.40 -1.65 9.69
C ILE A 25 -19.25 -2.44 8.40
N ASN A 26 -20.36 -2.71 7.72
CA ASN A 26 -20.37 -3.43 6.45
C ASN A 26 -21.12 -2.61 5.41
N LEU A 27 -20.43 -2.24 4.33
CA LEU A 27 -20.99 -1.52 3.20
C LEU A 27 -20.85 -2.42 1.97
N GLY A 28 -21.95 -3.08 1.58
CA GLY A 28 -21.98 -4.16 0.59
C GLY A 28 -21.90 -3.67 -0.85
N HIS A 29 -23.02 -3.14 -1.37
CA HIS A 29 -23.13 -2.58 -2.72
C HIS A 29 -23.47 -1.10 -2.63
N ILE A 30 -22.55 -0.22 -3.04
CA ILE A 30 -22.76 1.24 -2.96
C ILE A 30 -22.35 1.89 -4.26
N GLY A 31 -23.31 2.56 -4.91
CA GLY A 31 -23.08 3.58 -5.91
C GLY A 31 -23.25 4.96 -5.28
N SER A 32 -22.18 5.71 -5.08
CA SER A 32 -22.29 7.05 -4.49
C SER A 32 -21.24 8.01 -5.02
N ARG A 33 -21.55 9.32 -5.05
CA ARG A 33 -20.54 10.30 -5.48
C ARG A 33 -19.33 10.33 -4.54
N ARG A 34 -19.55 10.15 -3.23
CA ARG A 34 -18.50 10.18 -2.20
C ARG A 34 -18.86 9.26 -1.03
N ILE A 35 -17.87 8.60 -0.47
CA ILE A 35 -17.94 7.89 0.81
C ILE A 35 -16.88 8.49 1.73
N ASN A 36 -17.30 8.99 2.88
CA ASN A 36 -16.41 9.51 3.90
C ASN A 36 -16.72 8.81 5.22
N LEU A 37 -15.72 8.17 5.82
CA LEU A 37 -15.80 7.61 7.16
C LEU A 37 -14.71 8.24 8.02
N GLY A 38 -15.09 8.79 9.16
CA GLY A 38 -14.22 9.57 10.06
C GLY A 38 -14.46 9.20 11.52
N HIS A 39 -13.42 9.23 12.36
CA HIS A 39 -13.53 9.07 13.82
C HIS A 39 -14.24 7.77 14.24
N ILE A 40 -13.80 6.64 13.68
CA ILE A 40 -14.46 5.35 13.89
C ILE A 40 -13.64 4.46 14.83
N GLY A 41 -14.29 3.94 15.86
CA GLY A 41 -13.79 2.82 16.67
C GLY A 41 -14.62 1.58 16.40
N SER A 42 -14.09 0.60 15.65
CA SER A 42 -14.86 -0.61 15.30
C SER A 42 -14.04 -1.89 15.33
N CYS A 43 -14.62 -3.04 15.68
CA CYS A 43 -13.89 -4.30 15.54
C CYS A 43 -13.62 -4.62 14.06
N ARG A 44 -14.52 -4.30 13.13
CA ARG A 44 -14.33 -4.59 11.69
C ARG A 44 -15.00 -3.56 10.79
N ILE A 45 -14.30 -3.14 9.75
CA ILE A 45 -14.85 -2.34 8.65
C ILE A 45 -14.66 -3.10 7.35
N ASN A 46 -15.75 -3.38 6.64
CA ASN A 46 -15.74 -4.01 5.34
C ASN A 46 -16.49 -3.13 4.32
N LEU A 47 -15.79 -2.79 3.25
CA LEU A 47 -16.31 -2.10 2.07
C LEU A 47 -16.24 -3.12 0.92
N GLY A 48 -17.38 -3.57 0.41
CA GLY A 48 -17.50 -4.63 -0.59
C GLY A 48 -17.37 -4.11 -2.02
N HIS A 49 -18.47 -4.12 -2.77
CA HIS A 49 -18.64 -3.60 -4.12
C HIS A 49 -19.00 -2.12 -4.08
N ILE A 50 -18.03 -1.26 -4.39
CA ILE A 50 -18.22 0.18 -4.34
C ILE A 50 -17.86 0.84 -5.66
N GLY A 51 -18.83 1.53 -6.25
CA GLY A 51 -18.64 2.52 -7.29
C GLY A 51 -18.71 3.92 -6.69
N SER A 52 -17.58 4.62 -6.57
CA SER A 52 -17.60 5.99 -6.05
C SER A 52 -16.58 6.91 -6.67
N ARG A 53 -16.86 8.21 -6.81
CA ARG A 53 -15.82 9.14 -7.30
C ARG A 53 -14.70 9.29 -6.27
N ARG A 54 -15.01 9.24 -4.97
CA ARG A 54 -14.03 9.42 -3.88
C ARG A 54 -14.40 8.61 -2.65
N ILE A 55 -13.42 7.92 -2.09
CA ILE A 55 -13.51 7.24 -0.79
C ILE A 55 -12.44 7.83 0.13
N ASN A 56 -12.85 8.37 1.26
CA ASN A 56 -11.93 8.84 2.30
C ASN A 56 -12.24 8.14 3.62
N LEU A 57 -11.24 7.48 4.19
CA LEU A 57 -11.28 6.90 5.53
C LEU A 57 -10.25 7.62 6.39
N ASP A 58 -10.66 8.25 7.48
CA ASP A 58 -9.77 9.03 8.33
C ASP A 58 -10.05 8.84 9.83
N HIS A 59 -9.02 8.98 10.67
CA HIS A 59 -9.09 8.72 12.11
C HIS A 59 -9.85 7.44 12.49
N ILE A 60 -9.41 6.30 11.97
CA ILE A 60 -10.06 5.01 12.22
C ILE A 60 -9.17 4.09 13.07
N GLY A 61 -9.72 3.63 14.18
CA GLY A 61 -9.21 2.50 14.95
C GLY A 61 -10.04 1.25 14.68
N SER A 62 -9.44 0.23 14.06
CA SER A 62 -10.17 -1.04 13.86
C SER A 62 -9.31 -2.29 13.87
N ARG A 63 -9.80 -3.42 14.37
CA ARG A 63 -9.04 -4.68 14.31
C ARG A 63 -8.82 -5.14 12.87
N ARG A 64 -9.77 -4.92 11.96
CA ARG A 64 -9.65 -5.29 10.54
C ARG A 64 -10.37 -4.28 9.65
N ILE A 65 -9.70 -3.86 8.59
CA ILE A 65 -10.27 -3.02 7.53
C ILE A 65 -10.07 -3.76 6.20
N ASN A 66 -11.15 -4.04 5.51
CA ASN A 66 -11.13 -4.69 4.20
C ASN A 66 -11.87 -3.82 3.18
N LEU A 67 -11.19 -3.51 2.08
CA LEU A 67 -11.74 -2.89 0.89
C LEU A 67 -11.71 -3.96 -0.20
N GLY A 68 -12.87 -4.39 -0.67
CA GLY A 68 -13.05 -5.49 -1.62
C GLY A 68 -12.91 -5.03 -3.08
N HIS A 69 -14.04 -5.00 -3.80
CA HIS A 69 -14.13 -4.60 -5.19
C HIS A 69 -14.50 -3.12 -5.30
N ILE A 70 -13.50 -2.28 -5.56
CA ILE A 70 -13.71 -0.82 -5.60
C ILE A 70 -13.36 -0.27 -6.97
N GLY A 71 -14.35 0.33 -7.64
CA GLY A 71 -14.16 1.26 -8.74
C GLY A 71 -14.25 2.69 -8.19
N SER A 72 -13.11 3.37 -8.04
CA SER A 72 -13.12 4.75 -7.53
C SER A 72 -12.16 5.72 -8.16
N GLY A 73 -12.58 6.95 -8.39
CA GLY A 73 -11.68 8.01 -8.86
C GLY A 73 -10.51 8.25 -7.91
N ARG A 74 -10.74 8.22 -6.58
CA ARG A 74 -9.69 8.41 -5.56
C ARG A 74 -10.00 7.63 -4.29
N ILE A 75 -8.99 7.03 -3.69
CA ILE A 75 -9.06 6.39 -2.37
C ILE A 75 -7.98 7.01 -1.47
N ASN A 76 -8.40 7.58 -0.34
CA ASN A 76 -7.49 8.11 0.66
C ASN A 76 -7.76 7.43 2.01
N LEU A 77 -6.71 6.86 2.59
CA LEU A 77 -6.68 6.34 3.94
C LEU A 77 -5.76 7.25 4.74
N GLY A 78 -6.31 8.02 5.69
CA GLY A 78 -5.60 9.00 6.49
C GLY A 78 -4.93 8.39 7.71
N HIS A 79 -5.33 8.84 8.91
CA HIS A 79 -4.83 8.33 10.18
C HIS A 79 -5.53 7.02 10.56
N MET A 80 -4.78 5.91 10.53
CA MET A 80 -5.34 4.57 10.68
C MET A 80 -4.55 3.73 11.69
N GLY A 81 -5.25 3.15 12.66
CA GLY A 81 -4.72 2.13 13.56
C GLY A 81 -5.43 0.79 13.35
N SER A 82 -4.70 -0.26 12.93
CA SER A 82 -5.34 -1.56 12.70
C SER A 82 -4.48 -2.79 12.86
N ARG A 83 -5.04 -3.95 13.21
CA ARG A 83 -4.26 -5.20 13.09
C ARG A 83 -4.08 -5.63 11.63
N ARG A 84 -5.03 -5.36 10.74
CA ARG A 84 -4.96 -5.76 9.33
C ARG A 84 -5.70 -4.78 8.44
N ILE A 85 -5.03 -4.32 7.39
CA ILE A 85 -5.61 -3.53 6.31
C ILE A 85 -5.42 -4.31 5.01
N ASN A 86 -6.53 -4.64 4.34
CA ASN A 86 -6.51 -5.33 3.06
C ASN A 86 -7.26 -4.51 2.02
N LEU A 87 -6.60 -4.25 0.90
CA LEU A 87 -7.18 -3.68 -0.30
C LEU A 87 -7.16 -4.79 -1.36
N GLY A 88 -8.33 -5.21 -1.81
CA GLY A 88 -8.55 -6.33 -2.72
C GLY A 88 -8.39 -5.90 -4.18
N HIS A 89 -9.50 -5.92 -4.92
CA HIS A 89 -9.58 -5.58 -6.33
C HIS A 89 -9.97 -4.12 -6.49
N ILE A 90 -9.01 -3.26 -6.84
CA ILE A 90 -9.25 -1.82 -6.92
C ILE A 90 -8.87 -1.29 -8.30
N GLY A 91 -9.83 -0.66 -8.97
CA GLY A 91 -9.60 0.25 -10.07
C GLY A 91 -9.67 1.69 -9.57
N SER A 92 -8.56 2.45 -9.63
CA SER A 92 -8.58 3.85 -9.19
C SER A 92 -7.62 4.79 -9.89
N CYS A 93 -7.96 6.06 -10.06
CA CYS A 93 -6.96 7.01 -10.57
C CYS A 93 -5.85 7.30 -9.53
N ARG A 94 -6.15 7.21 -8.23
CA ARG A 94 -5.16 7.48 -7.16
C ARG A 94 -5.51 6.78 -5.86
N ILE A 95 -4.51 6.14 -5.26
CA ILE A 95 -4.58 5.57 -3.91
C ILE A 95 -3.52 6.25 -3.04
N THR A 96 -3.94 6.77 -1.88
CA THR A 96 -3.07 7.40 -0.89
C THR A 96 -3.27 6.74 0.47
N LEU A 97 -2.19 6.25 1.07
CA LEU A 97 -2.14 5.81 2.45
C LEU A 97 -1.25 6.80 3.22
N GLY A 98 -1.82 7.50 4.19
CA GLY A 98 -1.18 8.57 4.96
C GLY A 98 -0.37 8.01 6.14
N HIS A 99 -0.90 8.17 7.35
CA HIS A 99 -0.31 7.71 8.60
C HIS A 99 -0.96 6.42 9.07
N ILE A 100 -0.30 5.29 8.88
CA ILE A 100 -0.87 3.97 9.18
C ILE A 100 0.03 3.19 10.12
N GLU A 101 -0.54 2.78 11.25
CA GLU A 101 0.06 1.78 12.12
C GLU A 101 -0.71 0.47 11.97
N SER A 102 -0.05 -0.56 11.44
CA SER A 102 -0.72 -1.86 11.30
C SER A 102 0.18 -3.07 11.35
N ARG A 103 -0.27 -4.18 11.96
CA ARG A 103 0.51 -5.43 11.89
C ARG A 103 0.67 -5.95 10.47
N ARG A 104 -0.32 -5.77 9.58
CA ARG A 104 -0.26 -6.24 8.19
C ARG A 104 -1.02 -5.30 7.25
N ILE A 105 -0.37 -4.93 6.17
CA ILE A 105 -0.97 -4.18 5.06
C ILE A 105 -0.80 -5.01 3.78
N ASN A 106 -1.92 -5.35 3.14
CA ASN A 106 -1.91 -6.06 1.87
C ASN A 106 -2.67 -5.27 0.81
N LEU A 107 -2.03 -5.03 -0.31
CA LEU A 107 -2.66 -4.55 -1.54
C LEU A 107 -2.63 -5.70 -2.54
N GLY A 108 -3.80 -6.18 -2.95
CA GLY A 108 -3.99 -7.32 -3.84
C GLY A 108 -3.83 -6.94 -5.32
N HIS A 109 -4.95 -6.92 -6.05
CA HIS A 109 -5.03 -6.59 -7.47
C HIS A 109 -5.42 -5.13 -7.64
N ILE A 110 -4.45 -4.28 -7.98
CA ILE A 110 -4.66 -2.84 -8.09
C ILE A 110 -4.30 -2.36 -9.50
N GLY A 111 -5.29 -1.83 -10.21
CA GLY A 111 -5.08 -0.99 -11.39
C GLY A 111 -5.18 0.47 -10.96
N SER A 112 -4.06 1.20 -10.90
CA SER A 112 -4.09 2.59 -10.46
C SER A 112 -3.22 3.57 -11.23
N GLY A 113 -3.67 4.81 -11.39
CA GLY A 113 -2.81 5.86 -11.93
C GLY A 113 -1.61 6.16 -11.03
N ARG A 114 -1.80 6.19 -9.70
CA ARG A 114 -0.75 6.49 -8.71
C ARG A 114 -1.03 5.80 -7.38
N ILE A 115 0.01 5.27 -6.74
CA ILE A 115 -0.05 4.71 -5.39
C ILE A 115 1.01 5.41 -4.53
N ASN A 116 0.57 6.03 -3.44
CA ASN A 116 1.44 6.70 -2.48
C ASN A 116 1.22 6.11 -1.08
N LEU A 117 2.28 5.60 -0.47
CA LEU A 117 2.33 5.20 0.93
C LEU A 117 3.23 6.22 1.65
N GLY A 118 2.66 6.96 2.60
CA GLY A 118 3.32 8.02 3.35
C GLY A 118 4.14 7.50 4.52
N HIS A 119 3.60 7.64 5.73
CA HIS A 119 4.21 7.22 7.00
C HIS A 119 3.56 5.92 7.46
N ILE A 120 4.29 4.81 7.31
CA ILE A 120 3.75 3.47 7.59
C ILE A 120 4.63 2.74 8.60
N GLY A 121 4.05 2.39 9.75
CA GLY A 121 4.61 1.41 10.67
C GLY A 121 3.90 0.07 10.52
N SER A 122 4.65 -1.00 10.18
CA SER A 122 4.03 -2.31 10.01
C SER A 122 4.93 -3.51 10.17
N ARG A 123 4.43 -4.65 10.69
CA ARG A 123 5.23 -5.88 10.66
C ARG A 123 5.41 -6.44 9.24
N ARG A 124 4.41 -6.29 8.37
CA ARG A 124 4.45 -6.80 6.98
C ARG A 124 3.66 -5.91 6.04
N ILE A 125 4.29 -5.53 4.94
CA ILE A 125 3.66 -4.84 3.82
C ILE A 125 3.81 -5.71 2.57
N ASN A 126 2.70 -6.05 1.94
CA ASN A 126 2.69 -6.82 0.69
C ASN A 126 1.92 -6.05 -0.38
N LEU A 127 2.56 -5.84 -1.52
CA LEU A 127 1.92 -5.38 -2.75
C LEU A 127 1.95 -6.58 -3.71
N GLY A 128 0.78 -7.08 -4.10
CA GLY A 128 0.61 -8.25 -4.95
C GLY A 128 0.77 -7.93 -6.42
N HIS A 129 -0.35 -7.82 -7.14
CA HIS A 129 -0.41 -7.51 -8.57
C HIS A 129 -0.82 -6.07 -8.77
N ILE A 130 0.15 -5.22 -9.13
CA ILE A 130 -0.06 -3.78 -9.26
C ILE A 130 0.30 -3.33 -10.68
N GLY A 131 -0.69 -2.82 -11.40
CA GLY A 131 -0.49 -2.01 -12.59
C GLY A 131 -0.61 -0.54 -12.21
N SER A 132 0.49 0.22 -12.21
CA SER A 132 0.42 1.64 -11.88
C SER A 132 1.43 2.53 -12.58
N ARG A 133 1.07 3.76 -12.97
CA ARG A 133 2.07 4.67 -13.57
C ARG A 133 3.17 5.06 -12.58
N ARG A 134 2.84 5.21 -11.29
CA ARG A 134 3.81 5.60 -10.24
C ARG A 134 3.49 4.94 -8.90
N ILE A 135 4.53 4.42 -8.26
CA ILE A 135 4.48 3.89 -6.90
C ILE A 135 5.52 4.61 -6.05
N ASN A 136 5.08 5.27 -4.99
CA ASN A 136 5.94 5.94 -4.04
C ASN A 136 5.72 5.38 -2.64
N LEU A 137 6.80 4.93 -2.02
CA LEU A 137 6.85 4.57 -0.61
C LEU A 137 7.72 5.61 0.08
N GLY A 138 7.15 6.38 1.00
CA GLY A 138 7.79 7.47 1.72
C GLY A 138 8.63 6.97 2.89
N HIS A 139 8.11 7.15 4.11
CA HIS A 139 8.73 6.74 5.36
C HIS A 139 8.10 5.44 5.86
N ILE A 140 8.82 4.33 5.76
CA ILE A 140 8.30 3.02 6.16
C ILE A 140 9.22 2.35 7.16
N GLY A 141 8.68 2.07 8.34
CA GLY A 141 9.28 1.14 9.31
C GLY A 141 8.58 -0.21 9.19
N SER A 142 9.28 -1.24 8.68
CA SER A 142 8.65 -2.56 8.56
C SER A 142 9.50 -3.79 8.80
N GLY A 143 8.93 -4.82 9.39
CA GLY A 143 9.60 -6.13 9.50
C GLY A 143 9.90 -6.76 8.14
N ARG A 144 8.98 -6.67 7.18
CA ARG A 144 9.15 -7.20 5.81
C ARG A 144 8.33 -6.37 4.81
N ILE A 145 8.93 -6.08 3.67
CA ILE A 145 8.29 -5.45 2.53
C ILE A 145 8.43 -6.36 1.33
N ASN A 146 7.31 -6.76 0.73
CA ASN A 146 7.28 -7.56 -0.48
C ASN A 146 6.51 -6.83 -1.58
N LEU A 147 7.14 -6.66 -2.74
CA LEU A 147 6.49 -6.24 -3.96
C LEU A 147 6.52 -7.45 -4.90
N GLY A 148 5.36 -7.97 -5.26
CA GLY A 148 5.19 -9.17 -6.09
C GLY A 148 5.36 -8.84 -7.58
N HIS A 149 4.24 -8.77 -8.29
CA HIS A 149 4.18 -8.46 -9.72
C HIS A 149 3.79 -7.00 -9.92
N ILE A 150 4.75 -6.17 -10.28
CA ILE A 150 4.55 -4.73 -10.45
C ILE A 150 4.87 -4.32 -11.89
N GLY A 151 3.86 -3.83 -12.60
CA GLY A 151 4.05 -3.08 -13.83
C GLY A 151 3.95 -1.59 -13.52
N SER A 152 5.06 -0.86 -13.54
CA SER A 152 5.02 0.57 -13.25
C SER A 152 6.08 1.41 -13.94
N CYS A 153 5.73 2.57 -14.50
CA CYS A 153 6.75 3.44 -15.11
C CYS A 153 7.80 3.92 -14.10
N ARG A 154 7.43 4.18 -12.83
CA ARG A 154 8.36 4.66 -11.80
C ARG A 154 8.04 4.08 -10.44
N ILE A 155 9.08 3.54 -9.78
CA ILE A 155 9.02 3.10 -8.38
C ILE A 155 10.05 3.91 -7.59
N ASN A 156 9.59 4.55 -6.52
CA ASN A 156 10.45 5.27 -5.59
C ASN A 156 10.26 4.73 -4.17
N LEU A 157 11.33 4.23 -3.58
CA LEU A 157 11.40 3.90 -2.16
C LEU A 157 12.26 4.97 -1.48
N GLY A 158 11.64 5.81 -0.65
CA GLY A 158 12.27 6.95 0.01
C GLY A 158 13.12 6.52 1.21
N HIS A 159 12.56 6.61 2.41
CA HIS A 159 13.21 6.27 3.68
C HIS A 159 12.60 4.99 4.24
N ILE A 160 13.31 3.87 4.07
CA ILE A 160 12.79 2.55 4.45
C ILE A 160 13.73 1.92 5.46
N TRP A 161 13.19 1.60 6.63
CA TRP A 161 13.83 0.71 7.59
C TRP A 161 13.13 -0.64 7.57
N SER A 162 13.80 -1.68 7.07
CA SER A 162 13.21 -3.01 7.06
C SER A 162 14.18 -4.16 7.21
N ARG A 163 13.80 -5.21 7.95
CA ARG A 163 14.66 -6.41 8.05
C ARG A 163 14.83 -7.11 6.69
N ARG A 164 13.81 -7.10 5.83
CA ARG A 164 13.86 -7.71 4.50
C ARG A 164 13.00 -6.95 3.51
N ILE A 165 13.58 -6.65 2.36
CA ILE A 165 12.88 -6.10 1.20
C ILE A 165 13.00 -7.11 0.06
N ASN A 166 11.87 -7.52 -0.51
CA ASN A 166 11.83 -8.38 -1.67
C ASN A 166 11.10 -7.66 -2.81
N LEU A 167 11.76 -7.55 -3.95
CA LEU A 167 11.17 -7.15 -5.22
C LEU A 167 11.12 -8.39 -6.10
N GLY A 168 9.92 -8.86 -6.43
CA GLY A 168 9.69 -10.09 -7.19
C GLY A 168 9.88 -9.88 -8.69
N HIS A 169 8.78 -9.65 -9.41
CA HIS A 169 8.77 -9.39 -10.85
C HIS A 169 8.37 -7.94 -11.12
N ILE A 170 9.34 -7.11 -11.45
CA ILE A 170 9.15 -5.67 -11.64
C ILE A 170 9.46 -5.29 -13.08
N GLY A 171 8.45 -4.83 -13.80
CA GLY A 171 8.61 -4.11 -15.07
C GLY A 171 8.52 -2.62 -14.83
N SER A 172 9.63 -1.89 -14.98
CA SER A 172 9.67 -0.45 -14.77
C SER A 172 10.53 0.32 -15.76
N CYS A 173 10.35 1.64 -15.86
CA CYS A 173 11.34 2.49 -16.54
C CYS A 173 12.41 2.97 -15.57
N ARG A 174 12.05 3.19 -14.30
CA ARG A 174 12.98 3.71 -13.29
C ARG A 174 12.63 3.20 -11.91
N ILE A 175 13.63 2.65 -11.23
CA ILE A 175 13.57 2.31 -9.81
C ILE A 175 14.57 3.18 -9.07
N THR A 176 14.10 3.87 -8.05
CA THR A 176 14.95 4.65 -7.13
C THR A 176 14.79 4.09 -5.72
N LEU A 177 15.91 3.74 -5.11
CA LEU A 177 16.03 3.45 -3.69
C LEU A 177 16.80 4.60 -3.05
N GLY A 178 16.17 5.33 -2.13
CA GLY A 178 16.74 6.48 -1.44
C GLY A 178 17.62 6.06 -0.26
N HIS A 179 17.09 6.22 0.95
CA HIS A 179 17.73 5.83 2.20
C HIS A 179 17.14 4.52 2.70
N ILE A 180 17.86 3.42 2.48
CA ILE A 180 17.39 2.08 2.83
C ILE A 180 18.28 1.47 3.90
N GLY A 181 17.73 1.29 5.10
CA GLY A 181 18.31 0.46 6.14
C GLY A 181 17.71 -0.93 6.10
N SER A 182 18.45 -1.93 5.58
CA SER A 182 17.96 -3.31 5.55
C SER A 182 19.05 -4.34 5.73
N ARG A 183 18.71 -5.48 6.36
CA ARG A 183 19.63 -6.63 6.45
C ARG A 183 19.73 -7.40 5.13
N ARG A 184 18.63 -7.48 4.38
CA ARG A 184 18.58 -8.23 3.11
C ARG A 184 17.65 -7.55 2.11
N ILE A 185 18.17 -7.31 0.90
CA ILE A 185 17.39 -6.88 -0.26
C ILE A 185 17.50 -7.98 -1.31
N ASN A 186 16.36 -8.54 -1.72
CA ASN A 186 16.31 -9.49 -2.81
C ASN A 186 15.62 -8.84 -4.00
N LEU A 187 16.29 -8.81 -5.13
CA LEU A 187 15.76 -8.40 -6.42
C LEU A 187 15.61 -9.66 -7.27
N GLY A 188 14.39 -10.01 -7.65
CA GLY A 188 14.10 -11.17 -8.50
C GLY A 188 14.32 -10.83 -9.98
N HIS A 189 13.23 -10.76 -10.73
CA HIS A 189 13.21 -10.37 -12.14
C HIS A 189 12.90 -8.89 -12.27
N ILE A 190 13.90 -8.09 -12.59
CA ILE A 190 13.77 -6.63 -12.73
C ILE A 190 14.08 -6.24 -14.17
N GLY A 191 13.06 -5.86 -14.93
CA GLY A 191 13.22 -5.13 -16.19
C GLY A 191 13.14 -3.65 -15.91
N SER A 192 14.27 -2.93 -15.92
CA SER A 192 14.27 -1.47 -15.67
C SER A 192 15.26 -0.72 -16.53
N ARG A 193 14.88 0.40 -17.15
CA ARG A 193 15.87 1.21 -17.89
C ARG A 193 16.96 1.78 -16.98
N ARG A 194 16.60 2.20 -15.76
CA ARG A 194 17.55 2.75 -14.77
C ARG A 194 17.23 2.28 -13.36
N ILE A 195 18.25 1.92 -12.60
CA ILE A 195 18.18 1.61 -11.17
C ILE A 195 19.13 2.55 -10.43
N ASN A 196 18.58 3.38 -9.56
CA ASN A 196 19.35 4.31 -8.74
C ASN A 196 19.32 3.84 -7.29
N LEU A 197 20.50 3.54 -6.76
CA LEU A 197 20.70 3.13 -5.38
C LEU A 197 21.41 4.27 -4.64
N GLY A 198 20.67 4.94 -3.77
CA GLY A 198 21.14 6.00 -2.89
C GLY A 198 21.93 5.43 -1.72
N HIS A 199 21.62 5.89 -0.51
CA HIS A 199 22.27 5.43 0.71
C HIS A 199 21.61 4.14 1.21
N ILE A 200 22.22 3.00 0.86
CA ILE A 200 21.84 1.68 1.35
C ILE A 200 22.82 1.29 2.45
N GLY A 201 22.32 1.11 3.68
CA GLY A 201 23.13 0.65 4.81
C GLY A 201 23.63 -0.80 4.62
N LEU A 202 24.37 -1.33 5.60
CA LEU A 202 24.95 -2.68 5.54
C LEU A 202 23.87 -3.74 5.23
N CYS A 203 23.89 -4.21 3.98
CA CYS A 203 22.85 -5.05 3.42
C CYS A 203 23.48 -6.13 2.55
N ARG A 204 22.96 -7.36 2.66
CA ARG A 204 23.18 -8.37 1.61
C ARG A 204 22.18 -8.13 0.49
N ILE A 205 22.69 -7.87 -0.71
CA ILE A 205 21.85 -7.71 -1.90
C ILE A 205 21.98 -8.97 -2.75
N LYS A 206 20.87 -9.68 -2.93
CA LYS A 206 20.76 -10.78 -3.89
C LYS A 206 20.08 -10.26 -5.15
N LEU A 207 20.72 -10.48 -6.28
CA LEU A 207 20.19 -10.14 -7.60
C LEU A 207 19.79 -11.45 -8.30
N GLY A 208 18.62 -11.46 -8.91
CA GLY A 208 18.22 -12.41 -9.93
C GLY A 208 18.48 -11.81 -11.31
N HIS A 209 17.55 -12.03 -12.24
CA HIS A 209 17.66 -11.48 -13.58
C HIS A 209 17.34 -9.98 -13.63
N ILE A 210 18.37 -9.16 -13.86
CA ILE A 210 18.23 -7.70 -13.97
C ILE A 210 18.52 -7.25 -15.39
N GLY A 211 17.47 -6.99 -16.15
CA GLY A 211 17.54 -6.37 -17.47
C GLY A 211 17.57 -4.86 -17.34
N SER A 212 18.71 -4.29 -16.93
CA SER A 212 18.85 -2.84 -16.79
C SER A 212 20.00 -2.23 -17.59
N ARG A 213 19.71 -1.12 -18.27
CA ARG A 213 20.71 -0.37 -19.05
C ARG A 213 21.68 0.43 -18.17
N GLN A 214 21.28 0.77 -16.96
CA GLN A 214 22.11 1.57 -16.05
C GLN A 214 21.77 1.26 -14.59
N ILE A 215 22.81 0.95 -13.80
CA ILE A 215 22.74 0.82 -12.34
C ILE A 215 23.70 1.87 -11.76
N ILE A 216 23.17 2.78 -10.94
CA ILE A 216 23.95 3.85 -10.30
C ILE A 216 24.00 3.59 -8.80
N LEU A 217 25.21 3.54 -8.23
CA LEU A 217 25.46 3.33 -6.80
C LEU A 217 26.04 4.59 -6.18
N LYS A 218 25.47 5.05 -5.07
CA LYS A 218 26.06 6.11 -4.22
C LYS A 218 26.49 5.62 -2.83
N SER A 219 26.32 4.33 -2.51
CA SER A 219 26.63 3.77 -1.18
C SER A 219 28.04 3.15 -1.10
N ARG A 220 28.69 3.30 0.06
CA ARG A 220 30.10 2.92 0.29
C ARG A 220 30.33 1.45 0.69
N ARG A 221 29.31 0.65 1.02
CA ARG A 221 29.47 -0.77 1.42
C ARG A 221 28.25 -1.63 1.03
N ILE A 222 28.25 -2.18 -0.18
CA ILE A 222 27.25 -3.15 -0.66
C ILE A 222 27.96 -4.48 -0.94
N ILE A 223 27.47 -5.58 -0.36
CA ILE A 223 27.95 -6.94 -0.67
C ILE A 223 26.94 -7.59 -1.61
N PHE A 224 27.36 -7.82 -2.86
CA PHE A 224 26.58 -8.55 -3.86
C PHE A 224 26.80 -10.06 -3.68
N GLY A 225 25.71 -10.82 -3.57
CA GLY A 225 25.76 -12.27 -3.76
C GLY A 225 25.30 -12.59 -5.18
N LEU A 226 26.24 -12.83 -6.10
CA LEU A 226 25.93 -13.44 -7.40
C LEU A 226 25.67 -14.93 -7.20
N HIS A 227 24.65 -15.46 -7.88
CA HIS A 227 24.60 -16.87 -8.25
C HIS A 227 24.58 -16.87 -9.78
N LEU A 228 25.64 -17.40 -10.39
CA LEU A 228 25.68 -17.75 -11.82
C LEU A 228 24.60 -18.80 -12.09
#